data_AF-A0A7X8MIQ2-F1
#
_entry.id   AF-A0A7X8MIQ2-F1
#
_cell.length_a   1.000
_cell.length_b   1.000
_cell.length_c   1.000
_cell.angle_alpha   90.00
_cell.angle_beta   90.00
_cell.angle_gamma   90.00
#
_symmetry.space_group_name_H-M   'P 1'
#
loop_
_entity.id
_entity.type
_entity.pdbx_description
1 polymer ?
#
loop_
_entity_poly.entity_id
_entity_poly.type
_entity_poly.pdbx_seq_one_letter_code
_entity_poly.pdbx_strand_id
1 'polypeptide(L)'
;MQQTWTGILILLMLLASGCGTMTDVERTAVGAGLGVDLDNEDNVIFYAQFNRPVNVQETGANEAQSEVFTGRGKTPSQAARNITLRIPHLPLWSHADIFVLGERLARTDLYYMADFLTRNRNVRKNSFIVVAYQASPYEIFNGECPFALCTSRGIINILRTQEEQF
;
A
#
# COMPACT_ATOMS: atom_id res chain seq x y z
N MET A 1 8.97 -10.17 54.06
CA MET A 1 8.11 -9.23 53.30
C MET A 1 8.87 -8.47 52.21
N GLN A 2 10.09 -7.97 52.43
CA GLN A 2 10.83 -7.20 51.39
C GLN A 2 11.23 -8.03 50.15
N GLN A 3 11.62 -9.30 50.30
CA GLN A 3 12.07 -10.17 49.19
C GLN A 3 10.96 -10.56 48.19
N THR A 4 9.70 -10.62 48.61
CA THR A 4 8.59 -10.99 47.71
C THR A 4 8.25 -9.86 46.74
N TRP A 5 8.49 -8.61 47.14
CA TRP A 5 8.24 -7.43 46.30
C TRP A 5 9.31 -7.28 45.22
N THR A 6 10.57 -7.56 45.53
CA THR A 6 11.66 -7.56 44.55
C THR A 6 11.45 -8.60 43.45
N GLY A 7 10.96 -9.79 43.79
CA GLY A 7 10.62 -10.82 42.80
C GLY A 7 9.50 -10.39 41.85
N ILE A 8 8.45 -9.75 42.37
CA ILE A 8 7.33 -9.23 41.58
C ILE A 8 7.79 -8.09 40.65
N LEU A 9 8.67 -7.21 41.13
CA LEU A 9 9.17 -6.07 40.36
C LEU A 9 10.04 -6.52 39.17
N ILE A 10 10.90 -7.54 39.38
CA ILE A 10 11.72 -8.13 38.32
C ILE A 10 10.84 -8.82 37.27
N LEU A 11 9.80 -9.53 37.70
CA LEU A 11 8.83 -10.15 36.80
C LEU A 11 8.11 -9.10 35.95
N LEU A 12 7.64 -8.00 36.57
CA LEU A 12 7.01 -6.89 35.85
C LEU A 12 7.93 -6.24 34.82
N MET A 13 9.23 -6.09 35.11
CA MET A 13 10.20 -5.54 34.13
C MET A 13 10.43 -6.48 32.94
N LEU A 14 10.40 -7.79 33.15
CA LEU A 14 10.49 -8.79 32.08
C LEU A 14 9.23 -8.83 31.21
N LEU A 15 8.04 -8.57 31.78
CA LEU A 15 6.81 -8.45 31.01
C LEU A 15 6.66 -7.08 30.31
N ALA A 16 7.38 -6.05 30.77
CA ALA A 16 7.37 -4.71 30.17
C ALA A 16 8.34 -4.53 29.00
N SER A 17 9.21 -5.52 28.71
CA SER A 17 10.04 -5.49 27.50
C SER A 17 9.20 -5.85 26.27
N GLY A 18 8.45 -4.87 25.76
CA GLY A 18 7.83 -4.97 24.45
C GLY A 18 8.91 -5.08 23.38
N CYS A 19 8.92 -6.17 22.62
CA CYS A 19 9.78 -6.31 21.44
C CYS A 19 9.23 -5.41 20.32
N GLY A 20 9.57 -4.12 20.38
CA GLY A 20 9.24 -3.15 19.35
C GLY A 20 10.29 -3.17 18.25
N THR A 21 10.04 -3.89 17.16
CA THR A 21 10.82 -3.68 15.93
C THR A 21 10.43 -2.33 15.35
N MET A 22 11.16 -1.27 15.72
CA MET A 22 11.02 0.02 15.07
C MET A 22 11.53 -0.11 13.64
N THR A 23 10.64 0.14 12.67
CA THR A 23 11.03 0.24 11.26
C THR A 23 11.47 1.66 11.02
N ASP A 24 12.70 1.81 10.54
CA ASP A 24 13.30 3.11 10.31
C ASP A 24 12.63 3.80 9.12
N VAL A 25 12.22 5.06 9.29
CA VAL A 25 11.44 5.79 8.30
C VAL A 25 12.27 5.99 7.02
N GLU A 26 13.57 6.23 7.17
CA GLU A 26 14.49 6.38 6.02
C GLU A 26 14.70 5.08 5.23
N ARG A 27 14.38 3.92 5.81
CA ARG A 27 14.55 2.61 5.15
C ARG A 27 13.26 2.11 4.49
N THR A 28 12.28 2.99 4.33
CA THR A 28 10.91 2.62 4.01
C THR A 28 10.41 3.35 2.77
N ALA A 29 9.71 2.63 1.87
CA ALA A 29 9.03 3.20 0.71
C ALA A 29 7.53 3.32 1.00
N VAL A 30 7.01 4.55 1.05
CA VAL A 30 5.60 4.80 1.36
C VAL A 30 4.74 4.48 0.14
N GLY A 31 3.94 3.41 0.22
CA GLY A 31 2.98 3.05 -0.81
C GLY A 31 1.77 3.99 -0.75
N ALA A 32 1.46 4.65 -1.86
CA ALA A 32 0.31 5.54 -1.99
C ALA A 32 -0.95 4.80 -2.45
N GLY A 33 -0.79 3.80 -3.32
CA GLY A 33 -1.89 2.99 -3.83
C GLY A 33 -1.40 1.66 -4.36
N LEU A 34 -2.32 0.69 -4.36
CA LEU A 34 -2.07 -0.67 -4.80
C LEU A 34 -3.07 -1.05 -5.88
N GLY A 35 -2.64 -1.82 -6.87
CA GLY A 35 -3.51 -2.28 -7.93
C GLY A 35 -3.26 -3.73 -8.23
N VAL A 36 -4.30 -4.44 -8.66
CA VAL A 36 -4.21 -5.85 -9.02
C VAL A 36 -5.04 -6.10 -10.27
N ASP A 37 -4.46 -6.84 -11.21
CA ASP A 37 -5.17 -7.35 -12.38
C ASP A 37 -4.67 -8.75 -12.75
N LEU A 38 -5.26 -9.35 -13.79
CA LEU A 38 -4.81 -10.60 -14.39
C LEU A 38 -4.17 -10.34 -15.76
N ASP A 39 -3.06 -11.01 -16.04
CA ASP A 39 -2.50 -11.05 -17.40
C ASP A 39 -3.30 -12.00 -18.30
N ASN A 40 -2.88 -12.09 -19.56
CA ASN A 40 -3.56 -12.94 -20.56
C ASN A 40 -3.54 -14.44 -20.21
N GLU A 41 -2.62 -14.87 -19.35
CA GLU A 41 -2.42 -16.25 -18.91
C GLU A 41 -3.00 -16.51 -17.50
N ASP A 42 -3.87 -15.62 -17.00
CA ASP A 42 -4.46 -15.67 -15.66
C ASP A 42 -3.42 -15.59 -14.51
N ASN A 43 -2.21 -15.07 -14.77
CA ASN A 43 -1.30 -14.73 -13.70
C ASN A 43 -1.69 -13.39 -13.07
N VAL A 44 -1.46 -13.26 -11.77
CA VAL A 44 -1.69 -12.02 -11.04
C VAL A 44 -0.59 -11.02 -11.39
N ILE A 45 -1.00 -9.83 -11.82
CA ILE A 45 -0.14 -8.64 -11.92
C ILE A 45 -0.48 -7.73 -10.75
N PHE A 46 0.52 -7.38 -9.96
CA PHE A 46 0.41 -6.45 -8.85
C PHE A 46 1.13 -5.16 -9.19
N TYR A 47 0.49 -4.03 -8.88
CA TYR A 47 0.95 -2.68 -9.13
C TYR A 47 1.06 -1.96 -7.79
N ALA A 48 2.17 -1.27 -7.56
CA ALA A 48 2.38 -0.48 -6.35
C ALA A 48 2.88 0.91 -6.73
N GLN A 49 2.10 1.94 -6.44
CA GLN A 49 2.51 3.32 -6.58
C GLN A 49 3.20 3.77 -5.28
N PHE A 50 4.46 4.17 -5.38
CA PHE A 50 5.24 4.70 -4.26
C PHE A 50 5.46 6.20 -4.44
N ASN A 51 5.37 6.95 -3.35
CA ASN A 51 5.77 8.35 -3.36
C ASN A 51 7.31 8.44 -3.42
N ARG A 52 7.82 9.34 -4.25
CA ARG A 52 9.22 9.75 -4.23
C ARG A 52 9.43 10.74 -3.08
N PRO A 53 10.53 10.64 -2.31
CA PRO A 53 10.88 11.67 -1.34
C PRO A 53 11.24 12.96 -2.09
N VAL A 54 10.74 14.08 -1.62
CA VAL A 54 10.82 15.36 -2.33
C VAL A 54 11.60 16.35 -1.50
N ASN A 55 12.65 16.92 -2.08
CA ASN A 55 13.29 18.09 -1.55
C ASN A 55 12.44 19.31 -1.93
N VAL A 56 11.68 19.81 -0.95
CA VAL A 56 10.76 20.96 -1.06
C VAL A 56 11.45 22.24 -1.59
N GLN A 57 12.78 22.29 -1.59
CA GLN A 57 13.58 23.43 -2.05
C GLN A 57 13.84 23.46 -3.57
N GLU A 58 13.68 22.36 -4.31
CA GLU A 58 14.15 22.27 -5.72
C GLU A 58 13.08 21.90 -6.75
N THR A 59 11.91 21.40 -6.33
CA THR A 59 10.89 20.90 -7.27
C THR A 59 9.70 21.86 -7.36
N GLY A 60 9.45 22.37 -8.57
CA GLY A 60 8.19 23.06 -8.89
C GLY A 60 7.00 22.14 -8.63
N ALA A 61 5.87 22.71 -8.21
CA ALA A 61 4.69 22.01 -7.69
C ALA A 61 3.95 21.06 -8.68
N ASN A 62 4.50 20.81 -9.88
CA ASN A 62 3.77 20.20 -11.00
C ASN A 62 4.34 18.88 -11.55
N GLU A 63 5.42 18.32 -11.01
CA GLU A 63 5.87 16.98 -11.43
C GLU A 63 5.19 15.89 -10.58
N ALA A 64 4.79 14.78 -11.20
CA ALA A 64 4.26 13.62 -10.49
C ALA A 64 5.35 13.00 -9.60
N GLN A 65 5.19 13.09 -8.29
CA GLN A 65 6.20 12.67 -7.31
C GLN A 65 6.00 11.21 -6.92
N SER A 66 5.72 10.34 -7.89
CA SER A 66 5.48 8.93 -7.63
C SER A 66 5.99 8.02 -8.74
N GLU A 67 6.24 6.77 -8.39
CA GLU A 67 6.71 5.74 -9.32
C GLU A 67 5.92 4.44 -9.11
N VAL A 68 5.60 3.77 -10.22
CA VAL A 68 4.79 2.56 -10.21
C VAL A 68 5.66 1.34 -10.45
N PHE A 69 5.70 0.44 -9.47
CA PHE A 69 6.40 -0.83 -9.57
C PHE A 69 5.42 -1.94 -9.90
N THR A 70 5.87 -2.89 -10.72
CA THR A 70 5.06 -4.02 -11.17
C THR A 70 5.70 -5.35 -10.81
N GLY A 71 4.88 -6.26 -10.30
CA GLY A 71 5.27 -7.64 -9.98
C GLY A 71 4.27 -8.61 -10.56
N ARG A 72 4.75 -9.79 -10.96
CA ARG A 72 3.91 -10.88 -11.49
C ARG A 72 4.05 -12.11 -10.63
N GLY A 73 3.01 -12.91 -10.49
CA GLY A 73 3.03 -14.16 -9.74
C GLY A 73 1.73 -14.93 -9.86
N LYS A 74 1.68 -16.12 -9.24
CA LYS A 74 0.47 -16.95 -9.18
C LYS A 74 -0.52 -16.49 -8.12
N THR A 75 -0.10 -15.63 -7.20
CA THR A 75 -0.96 -15.04 -6.15
C THR A 75 -0.60 -13.56 -5.95
N PRO A 76 -1.52 -12.75 -5.39
CA PRO A 76 -1.22 -11.35 -5.06
C PRO A 76 -0.02 -11.23 -4.11
N SER A 77 0.10 -12.12 -3.13
CA SER A 77 1.24 -12.17 -2.21
C SER A 77 2.57 -12.44 -2.91
N GLN A 78 2.60 -13.36 -3.88
CA GLN A 78 3.81 -13.65 -4.66
C GLN A 78 4.17 -12.46 -5.57
N ALA A 79 3.18 -11.89 -6.26
CA ALA A 79 3.37 -10.73 -7.12
C ALA A 79 3.87 -9.51 -6.34
N ALA A 80 3.28 -9.21 -5.19
CA ALA A 80 3.73 -8.14 -4.29
C ALA A 80 5.14 -8.41 -3.73
N ARG A 81 5.46 -9.67 -3.38
CA ARG A 81 6.83 -10.05 -2.97
C ARG A 81 7.84 -9.81 -4.09
N ASN A 82 7.48 -10.10 -5.33
CA ASN A 82 8.38 -9.86 -6.47
C ASN A 82 8.69 -8.38 -6.71
N ILE A 83 7.81 -7.46 -6.27
CA ILE A 83 8.12 -6.02 -6.21
C ILE A 83 9.19 -5.76 -5.14
N THR A 84 9.04 -6.32 -3.94
CA THR A 84 9.99 -6.08 -2.83
C THR A 84 11.41 -6.55 -3.12
N LEU A 85 11.59 -7.50 -4.05
CA LEU A 85 12.92 -7.96 -4.50
C LEU A 85 13.65 -6.95 -5.39
N ARG A 86 12.96 -5.89 -5.85
CA ARG A 86 13.50 -4.88 -6.79
C ARG A 86 13.62 -3.50 -6.18
N ILE A 87 13.14 -3.31 -4.94
CA ILE A 87 13.14 -2.02 -4.26
C ILE A 87 14.14 -2.10 -3.09
N PRO A 88 15.03 -1.09 -2.91
CA PRO A 88 16.02 -1.10 -1.82
C PRO A 88 15.42 -0.83 -0.43
N HIS A 89 14.19 -0.32 -0.38
CA HIS A 89 13.45 0.05 0.83
C HIS A 89 12.29 -0.92 1.09
N LEU A 90 11.96 -1.10 2.37
CA LEU A 90 10.81 -1.92 2.78
C LEU A 90 9.51 -1.18 2.42
N PRO A 91 8.57 -1.79 1.67
CA PRO A 91 7.30 -1.16 1.37
C PRO A 91 6.40 -1.02 2.60
N LEU A 92 5.91 0.19 2.86
CA LEU A 92 4.94 0.47 3.91
C LEU A 92 3.53 0.51 3.32
N TRP A 93 2.94 -0.68 3.20
CA TRP A 93 1.59 -0.85 2.65
C TRP A 93 0.48 -0.23 3.50
N SER A 94 0.77 0.10 4.77
CA SER A 94 -0.22 0.67 5.70
C SER A 94 -0.64 2.09 5.34
N HIS A 95 0.00 2.72 4.36
CA HIS A 95 -0.36 4.02 3.80
C HIS A 95 -1.06 3.91 2.43
N ALA A 96 -1.22 2.71 1.89
CA ALA A 96 -1.97 2.50 0.66
C ALA A 96 -3.48 2.65 0.95
N ASP A 97 -3.97 3.88 0.78
CA ASP A 97 -5.34 4.26 1.10
C ASP A 97 -6.33 3.90 -0.04
N ILE A 98 -5.85 3.34 -1.15
CA ILE A 98 -6.67 2.91 -2.30
C ILE A 98 -6.16 1.62 -2.95
N PHE A 99 -7.11 0.77 -3.33
CA PHE A 99 -6.95 -0.46 -4.09
C PHE A 99 -7.67 -0.36 -5.44
N VAL A 100 -6.93 -0.41 -6.53
CA VAL A 100 -7.46 -0.36 -7.90
C VAL A 100 -7.49 -1.77 -8.49
N LEU A 101 -8.69 -2.31 -8.67
CA LEU A 101 -8.90 -3.61 -9.29
C LEU A 101 -9.02 -3.43 -10.80
N GLY A 102 -8.25 -4.18 -11.59
CA GLY A 102 -8.44 -4.21 -13.02
C GLY A 102 -9.76 -4.85 -13.40
N GLU A 103 -10.32 -4.43 -14.53
CA GLU A 103 -11.63 -4.88 -15.00
C GLU A 103 -11.70 -6.41 -15.19
N ARG A 104 -10.62 -7.02 -15.71
CA ARG A 104 -10.55 -8.47 -15.92
C ARG A 104 -10.63 -9.21 -14.59
N LEU A 105 -9.79 -8.86 -13.62
CA LEU A 105 -9.85 -9.45 -12.28
C LEU A 105 -11.25 -9.28 -11.65
N ALA A 106 -11.83 -8.08 -11.74
CA ALA A 106 -13.13 -7.78 -11.15
C ALA A 106 -14.29 -8.59 -11.76
N ARG A 107 -14.17 -8.98 -13.03
CA ARG A 107 -15.16 -9.83 -13.74
C ARG A 107 -14.94 -11.32 -13.54
N THR A 108 -13.69 -11.74 -13.29
CA THR A 108 -13.34 -13.16 -13.17
C THR A 108 -13.57 -13.68 -11.75
N ASP A 109 -12.85 -13.14 -10.76
CA ASP A 109 -12.93 -13.62 -9.39
C ASP A 109 -12.31 -12.61 -8.39
N LEU A 110 -13.13 -12.14 -7.46
CA LEU A 110 -12.71 -11.25 -6.38
C LEU A 110 -12.21 -11.99 -5.13
N TYR A 111 -12.41 -13.31 -5.04
CA TYR A 111 -12.00 -14.12 -3.89
C TYR A 111 -10.50 -14.00 -3.63
N TYR A 112 -9.66 -14.10 -4.67
CA TYR A 112 -8.21 -13.95 -4.55
C TYR A 112 -7.79 -12.62 -3.92
N MET A 113 -8.52 -11.55 -4.25
CA MET A 113 -8.23 -10.22 -3.71
C MET A 113 -8.79 -10.05 -2.29
N ALA A 114 -10.01 -10.53 -2.03
CA ALA A 114 -10.61 -10.52 -0.71
C ALA A 114 -9.74 -11.32 0.31
N ASP A 115 -9.24 -12.49 -0.07
CA ASP A 115 -8.34 -13.28 0.77
C ASP A 115 -7.03 -12.52 1.06
N PHE A 116 -6.44 -11.89 0.04
CA PHE A 116 -5.24 -11.07 0.21
C PHE A 116 -5.46 -9.89 1.16
N LEU A 117 -6.52 -9.10 0.95
CA LEU A 117 -6.83 -7.92 1.75
C LEU A 117 -7.17 -8.28 3.20
N THR A 118 -7.90 -9.37 3.43
CA THR A 118 -8.34 -9.77 4.77
C THR A 118 -7.22 -10.40 5.60
N ARG A 119 -6.30 -11.14 4.97
CA ARG A 119 -5.17 -11.80 5.66
C ARG A 119 -3.97 -10.89 5.86
N ASN A 120 -3.80 -9.85 5.04
CA ASN A 120 -2.63 -8.99 5.12
C ASN A 120 -2.82 -7.85 6.13
N ARG A 121 -2.24 -8.02 7.33
CA ARG A 121 -2.28 -6.99 8.39
C ARG A 121 -1.65 -5.65 8.01
N ASN A 122 -0.79 -5.63 6.99
CA ASN A 122 -0.11 -4.41 6.57
C ASN A 122 -0.96 -3.53 5.67
N VAL A 123 -2.12 -4.04 5.22
CA VAL A 123 -3.10 -3.30 4.44
C VAL A 123 -4.19 -2.77 5.36
N ARG A 124 -4.52 -1.49 5.22
CA ARG A 124 -5.63 -0.91 5.96
C ARG A 124 -6.96 -1.42 5.42
N LYS A 125 -7.86 -1.79 6.33
CA LYS A 125 -9.21 -2.29 5.98
C LYS A 125 -10.19 -1.19 5.57
N ASN A 126 -9.84 0.08 5.82
CA ASN A 126 -10.64 1.25 5.46
C ASN A 126 -10.12 1.95 4.19
N SER A 127 -9.23 1.31 3.42
CA SER A 127 -8.81 1.81 2.12
C SER A 127 -9.96 1.74 1.12
N PHE A 128 -10.03 2.70 0.20
CA PHE A 128 -10.98 2.68 -0.91
C PHE A 128 -10.70 1.48 -1.82
N ILE A 129 -11.74 0.83 -2.32
CA ILE A 129 -11.63 -0.20 -3.35
C ILE A 129 -12.37 0.32 -4.57
N VAL A 130 -11.68 0.45 -5.70
CA VAL A 130 -12.24 0.93 -6.97
C VAL A 130 -11.93 -0.06 -8.08
N VAL A 131 -12.73 -0.05 -9.14
CA VAL A 131 -12.48 -0.84 -10.35
C VAL A 131 -12.04 0.11 -11.45
N ALA A 132 -10.90 -0.19 -12.08
CA ALA A 132 -10.46 0.50 -13.29
C ALA A 132 -11.31 -0.02 -14.46
N TYR A 133 -12.08 0.87 -15.09
CA TYR A 133 -12.93 0.55 -16.23
C TYR A 133 -12.24 0.97 -17.53
N GLN A 134 -12.14 0.07 -18.50
CA GLN A 134 -11.47 0.33 -19.80
C GLN A 134 -10.02 0.84 -19.68
N ALA A 135 -9.37 0.61 -18.55
CA ALA A 135 -7.98 0.96 -18.28
C ALA A 135 -7.38 -0.08 -17.32
N SER A 136 -6.07 -0.24 -17.39
CA SER A 136 -5.31 -1.02 -16.42
C SER A 136 -5.03 -0.19 -15.16
N PRO A 137 -4.87 -0.82 -13.99
CA PRO A 137 -4.38 -0.12 -12.79
C PRO A 137 -3.05 0.61 -13.03
N TYR A 138 -2.20 0.09 -13.93
CA TYR A 138 -0.95 0.74 -14.32
C TYR A 138 -1.17 2.09 -15.00
N GLU A 139 -2.11 2.18 -15.94
CA GLU A 139 -2.47 3.42 -16.62
C GLU A 139 -3.08 4.42 -15.66
N ILE A 140 -3.94 3.98 -14.75
CA ILE A 140 -4.50 4.82 -13.68
C ILE A 140 -3.38 5.41 -12.81
N PHE A 141 -2.39 4.60 -12.41
CA PHE A 141 -1.30 5.09 -11.58
C PHE A 141 -0.30 5.99 -12.31
N ASN A 142 -0.08 5.80 -13.61
CA ASN A 142 0.81 6.65 -14.41
C ASN A 142 0.13 7.87 -15.04
N GLY A 143 -1.20 8.02 -14.87
CA GLY A 143 -1.91 9.20 -15.34
C GLY A 143 -1.39 10.51 -14.73
N GLU A 144 -1.64 11.61 -15.40
CA GLU A 144 -1.32 12.94 -14.85
C GLU A 144 -2.35 13.35 -13.80
N CYS A 145 -1.88 13.92 -12.70
CA CYS A 145 -2.75 14.51 -11.67
C CYS A 145 -2.15 15.84 -11.21
N PRO A 146 -2.43 16.97 -11.89
CA PRO A 146 -1.74 18.25 -11.65
C PRO A 146 -2.04 18.88 -10.28
N PHE A 147 -3.01 18.36 -9.54
CA PHE A 147 -3.44 18.92 -8.25
C PHE A 147 -3.18 17.98 -7.06
N ALA A 148 -2.42 16.90 -7.27
CA ALA A 148 -2.09 15.96 -6.20
C ALA A 148 -0.67 15.41 -6.37
N LEU A 149 -0.07 14.99 -5.25
CA LEU A 149 1.26 14.36 -5.21
C LEU A 149 1.37 13.14 -6.14
N CYS A 150 0.28 12.39 -6.24
CA CYS A 150 0.14 11.19 -7.06
C CYS A 150 -1.34 10.95 -7.38
N THR A 151 -1.60 10.16 -8.42
CA THR A 151 -2.96 9.81 -8.86
C THR A 151 -3.78 9.14 -7.77
N SER A 152 -3.20 8.25 -6.96
CA SER A 152 -3.90 7.62 -5.83
C SER A 152 -4.50 8.66 -4.88
N ARG A 153 -3.72 9.70 -4.52
CA ARG A 153 -4.20 10.76 -3.63
C ARG A 153 -5.27 11.62 -4.30
N GLY A 154 -5.11 11.93 -5.59
CA GLY A 154 -6.09 12.66 -6.38
C GLY A 154 -7.45 11.95 -6.39
N ILE A 155 -7.47 10.65 -6.69
CA ILE A 155 -8.71 9.85 -6.72
C ILE A 155 -9.38 9.84 -5.35
N ILE A 156 -8.62 9.60 -4.27
CA ILE A 156 -9.17 9.60 -2.91
C ILE A 156 -9.83 10.95 -2.57
N ASN A 157 -9.18 12.07 -2.94
CA ASN A 157 -9.73 13.40 -2.67
C ASN A 157 -11.04 13.64 -3.44
N ILE A 158 -11.11 13.18 -4.70
CA ILE A 158 -12.33 13.26 -5.52
C ILE A 158 -13.45 12.45 -4.87
N LEU A 159 -13.18 11.20 -4.46
CA LEU A 159 -14.17 10.33 -3.84
C LEU A 159 -14.69 10.89 -2.51
N ARG A 160 -13.81 11.39 -1.64
CA ARG A 160 -14.24 12.03 -0.37
C ARG A 160 -15.09 13.26 -0.60
N THR A 161 -14.72 14.09 -1.57
CA THR A 161 -15.52 15.28 -1.92
C THR A 161 -16.91 14.87 -2.41
N GLN A 162 -17.03 13.76 -3.14
CA GLN A 162 -18.32 13.23 -3.56
C GLN A 162 -19.13 12.72 -2.36
N GLU A 163 -18.52 12.00 -1.41
CA GLU A 163 -19.20 11.51 -0.20
C GLU A 163 -19.73 12.66 0.67
N GLU A 164 -19.00 13.76 0.82
CA GLU A 164 -19.43 14.92 1.62
C GLU A 164 -20.60 15.72 1.01
N GLN A 165 -20.87 15.54 -0.29
CA GLN A 165 -21.95 16.23 -1.00
C GLN A 165 -23.31 15.52 -0.86
N PHE A 166 -23.35 14.32 -0.27
CA PHE A 166 -24.55 13.52 -0.02
C PHE A 166 -24.82 13.35 1.48
#